data_AF-A0A0Q8V8U6-F1
#
_entry.id   AF-A0A0Q8V8U6-F1
#
_cell.length_a   1.000
_cell.length_b   1.000
_cell.length_c   1.000
_cell.angle_alpha   90.00
_cell.angle_beta   90.00
_cell.angle_gamma   90.00
#
_symmetry.space_group_name_H-M   'P 1'
#
loop_
_entity.id
_entity.type
_entity.pdbx_description
1 polymer ?
#
loop_
_entity_poly.entity_id
_entity_poly.type
_entity_poly.pdbx_seq_one_letter_code
_entity_poly.pdbx_strand_id
1 'polypeptide(L)'
;MNRYGLRMKPVLAVAAVACLLLSGCGSDDSAKDGGDRGVTITKAQFIIQGDAICTSGNDRIAAAEKKMPGEPTKDQVVAFVTDTLVPQVAAQAKALRSLPEPDEGADDVEAMLDSLDAAVKALRADPEKALTGDAGFDEANQLAKDYGFKVCGEE
;
A
#
# COMPACT_ATOMS: atom_id res chain seq x y z
N MET A 1 3.70 44.97 -13.76
CA MET A 1 5.17 44.87 -13.91
C MET A 1 5.82 45.83 -12.93
N ASN A 2 6.23 45.37 -11.75
CA ASN A 2 7.02 46.17 -10.83
C ASN A 2 8.38 45.50 -10.62
N ARG A 3 9.40 46.10 -11.23
CA ARG A 3 10.81 45.77 -11.10
C ARG A 3 11.49 46.88 -10.28
N TYR A 4 11.88 46.58 -9.05
CA TYR A 4 12.95 47.24 -8.31
C TYR A 4 13.37 46.21 -7.24
N GLY A 5 14.60 45.78 -7.06
CA GLY A 5 15.89 46.33 -7.43
C GLY A 5 16.83 45.86 -6.32
N LEU A 6 17.71 44.91 -6.66
CA LEU A 6 18.69 44.25 -5.81
C LEU A 6 19.51 45.25 -4.97
N ARG A 7 19.67 44.99 -3.67
CA ARG A 7 20.81 45.48 -2.88
C ARG A 7 21.39 44.31 -2.08
N MET A 8 22.36 43.63 -2.68
CA MET A 8 23.38 42.86 -1.97
C MET A 8 24.27 43.82 -1.18
N LYS A 9 24.65 43.43 0.04
CA LYS A 9 26.02 43.49 0.59
C LYS A 9 26.11 42.64 1.88
N PRO A 10 27.31 42.13 2.23
CA PRO A 10 27.51 40.84 2.90
C PRO A 10 28.08 40.98 4.32
N VAL A 11 28.37 39.82 4.93
CA VAL A 11 29.28 39.58 6.07
C VAL A 11 28.67 39.86 7.46
N LEU A 12 28.39 38.80 8.22
CA LEU A 12 29.22 38.40 9.36
C LEU A 12 28.79 37.02 9.90
N ALA A 13 29.78 36.20 10.21
CA ALA A 13 29.67 34.86 10.75
C ALA A 13 29.49 34.86 12.28
N VAL A 14 29.24 33.65 12.80
CA VAL A 14 29.40 33.18 14.19
C VAL A 14 28.18 33.33 15.12
N ALA A 15 27.51 32.21 15.38
CA ALA A 15 27.33 31.68 16.75
C ALA A 15 26.70 30.27 16.69
N ALA A 16 27.49 29.26 17.06
CA ALA A 16 26.99 27.94 17.40
C ALA A 16 26.27 28.01 18.76
N VAL A 17 25.06 27.45 18.84
CA VAL A 17 24.44 27.05 20.12
C VAL A 17 23.85 25.67 19.93
N ALA A 18 24.55 24.68 20.46
CA ALA A 18 24.03 23.37 20.76
C ALA A 18 23.14 23.46 22.02
N CYS A 19 21.90 23.02 21.91
CA CYS A 19 21.08 22.70 23.08
C CYS A 19 20.67 21.23 23.02
N LEU A 20 21.35 20.45 23.85
CA LEU A 20 21.00 19.11 24.30
C LEU A 20 19.63 19.14 24.98
N LEU A 21 18.74 18.22 24.62
CA LEU A 21 17.69 17.73 25.51
C LEU A 21 17.76 16.19 25.54
N LEU A 22 18.58 15.71 26.47
CA LEU A 22 18.48 14.39 27.08
C LEU A 22 17.37 14.44 28.13
N SER A 23 16.26 13.71 27.95
CA SER A 23 15.44 13.21 29.07
C SER A 23 14.46 12.14 28.58
N GLY A 24 14.62 10.92 29.09
CA GLY A 24 13.75 9.78 28.78
C GLY A 24 14.40 8.41 29.00
N CYS A 25 15.21 8.24 30.06
CA CYS A 25 15.66 6.94 30.54
C CYS A 25 14.70 6.50 31.66
N GLY A 26 14.09 5.32 31.50
CA GLY A 26 13.28 4.66 32.50
C GLY A 26 13.50 3.15 32.44
N SER A 27 14.40 2.68 33.29
CA SER A 27 14.60 1.31 33.82
C SER A 27 14.94 0.15 32.88
N ASP A 28 16.25 -0.16 32.86
CA ASP A 28 16.86 -1.47 33.20
C ASP A 28 15.91 -2.68 33.36
N ASP A 29 15.99 -3.64 32.43
CA ASP A 29 16.38 -5.02 32.77
C ASP A 29 17.03 -5.69 31.54
N SER A 30 18.03 -6.51 31.83
CA SER A 30 19.01 -7.03 30.89
C SER A 30 18.52 -8.32 30.25
N ALA A 31 18.29 -8.34 28.94
CA ALA A 31 18.32 -9.59 28.19
C ALA A 31 18.82 -9.38 26.77
N LYS A 32 20.03 -9.91 26.57
CA LYS A 32 20.66 -10.24 25.30
C LYS A 32 19.62 -10.64 24.25
N ASP A 33 19.72 -10.05 23.07
CA ASP A 33 19.23 -10.75 21.88
C ASP A 33 19.93 -10.21 20.64
N GLY A 34 20.90 -10.99 20.15
CA GLY A 34 21.41 -10.90 18.80
C GLY A 34 20.43 -11.62 17.87
N GLY A 35 19.23 -11.08 17.74
CA GLY A 35 18.23 -11.51 16.78
C GLY A 35 17.95 -10.36 15.82
N ASP A 36 18.02 -10.64 14.54
CA ASP A 36 17.52 -9.82 13.45
C ASP A 36 16.02 -9.58 13.64
N ARG A 37 15.64 -8.71 14.59
CA ARG A 37 14.26 -8.32 14.81
C ARG A 37 13.94 -7.33 13.71
N GLY A 38 13.33 -7.85 12.64
CA GLY A 38 12.77 -7.04 11.57
C GLY A 38 12.06 -5.83 12.16
N VAL A 39 12.36 -4.65 11.60
CA VAL A 39 11.73 -3.39 12.03
C VAL A 39 10.22 -3.57 11.92
N THR A 40 9.48 -3.56 13.03
CA THR A 40 8.01 -3.55 13.00
C THR A 40 7.49 -2.12 12.90
N ILE A 41 6.26 -1.94 12.43
CA ILE A 41 5.57 -0.63 12.38
C ILE A 41 4.23 -0.70 13.10
N THR A 42 3.66 0.45 13.46
CA THR A 42 2.31 0.45 14.05
C THR A 42 1.26 0.00 13.03
N LYS A 43 0.16 -0.63 13.46
CA LYS A 43 -1.00 -0.91 12.59
C LYS A 43 -1.48 0.31 11.82
N ALA A 44 -1.52 1.48 12.44
CA ALA A 44 -1.90 2.73 11.76
C ALA A 44 -0.92 3.10 10.62
N GLN A 45 0.39 2.94 10.83
CA GLN A 45 1.39 3.15 9.78
C GLN A 45 1.30 2.11 8.66
N PHE A 46 0.96 0.86 8.99
CA PHE A 46 0.72 -0.19 8.01
C PHE A 46 -0.49 0.15 7.15
N ILE A 47 -1.60 0.58 7.77
CA ILE A 47 -2.82 1.01 7.06
C ILE A 47 -2.51 2.15 6.09
N ILE A 48 -1.83 3.20 6.56
CA ILE A 48 -1.49 4.37 5.72
C ILE A 48 -0.64 3.96 4.51
N GLN A 49 0.38 3.12 4.71
CA GLN A 49 1.25 2.67 3.63
C GLN A 49 0.53 1.71 2.67
N GLY A 50 -0.28 0.81 3.19
CA GLY A 50 -1.08 -0.11 2.38
C GLY A 50 -2.14 0.61 1.56
N ASP A 51 -2.86 1.57 2.13
CA ASP A 51 -3.84 2.38 1.38
C ASP A 51 -3.16 3.18 0.25
N ALA A 52 -1.93 3.65 0.44
CA ALA A 52 -1.16 4.30 -0.63
C ALA A 52 -0.80 3.32 -1.76
N ILE A 53 -0.47 2.06 -1.43
CA ILE A 53 -0.22 0.99 -2.40
C ILE A 53 -1.50 0.70 -3.19
N CYS A 54 -2.62 0.49 -2.50
CA CYS A 54 -3.91 0.18 -3.11
C CYS A 54 -4.38 1.35 -3.99
N THR A 55 -4.29 2.60 -3.51
CA THR A 55 -4.59 3.80 -4.31
C THR A 55 -3.82 3.79 -5.63
N SER A 56 -2.49 3.57 -5.57
CA SER A 56 -1.67 3.56 -6.79
C SER A 56 -2.01 2.41 -7.73
N GLY A 57 -2.42 1.25 -7.21
CA GLY A 57 -2.84 0.12 -8.02
C GLY A 57 -4.19 0.38 -8.70
N ASN A 58 -5.14 0.88 -7.93
CA ASN A 58 -6.52 1.15 -8.36
C ASN A 58 -6.54 2.28 -9.40
N ASP A 59 -5.71 3.30 -9.24
CA ASP A 59 -5.52 4.34 -10.25
C ASP A 59 -5.04 3.77 -11.60
N ARG A 60 -4.14 2.77 -11.59
CA ARG A 60 -3.65 2.13 -12.83
C ARG A 60 -4.72 1.26 -13.47
N ILE A 61 -5.49 0.52 -12.66
CA ILE A 61 -6.62 -0.29 -13.12
C ILE A 61 -7.68 0.63 -13.74
N ALA A 62 -8.12 1.66 -13.02
CA ALA A 62 -9.09 2.64 -13.51
C ALA A 62 -8.60 3.40 -14.76
N ALA A 63 -7.31 3.71 -14.86
CA ALA A 63 -6.74 4.34 -16.05
C ALA A 63 -6.72 3.40 -17.27
N ALA A 64 -6.61 2.09 -17.07
CA ALA A 64 -6.71 1.10 -18.12
C ALA A 64 -8.17 0.82 -18.51
N GLU A 65 -9.08 0.76 -17.53
CA GLU A 65 -10.52 0.60 -17.74
C GLU A 65 -11.07 1.75 -18.58
N LYS A 66 -10.66 3.01 -18.30
CA LYS A 66 -11.04 4.19 -19.10
C LYS A 66 -10.63 4.12 -20.58
N LYS A 67 -9.71 3.22 -20.95
CA LYS A 67 -9.30 3.00 -22.35
C LYS A 67 -10.12 1.91 -23.03
N MET A 68 -10.92 1.15 -22.27
CA MET A 68 -11.83 0.16 -22.84
C MET A 68 -12.94 0.87 -23.61
N PRO A 69 -13.47 0.24 -24.68
CA PRO A 69 -14.66 0.75 -25.34
C PRO A 69 -15.87 0.70 -24.37
N GLY A 70 -16.85 1.57 -24.59
CA GLY A 70 -18.04 1.64 -23.71
C GLY A 70 -18.86 0.35 -23.64
N GLU A 71 -18.79 -0.50 -24.67
CA GLU A 71 -19.34 -1.85 -24.70
C GLU A 71 -18.22 -2.83 -25.09
N PRO A 72 -17.44 -3.33 -24.14
CA PRO A 72 -16.36 -4.26 -24.44
C PRO A 72 -16.89 -5.64 -24.80
N THR A 73 -16.22 -6.30 -25.75
CA THR A 73 -16.46 -7.71 -26.04
C THR A 73 -15.97 -8.58 -24.87
N LYS A 74 -16.44 -9.82 -24.80
CA LYS A 74 -15.95 -10.80 -23.82
C LYS A 74 -14.42 -10.93 -23.86
N ASP A 75 -13.86 -11.05 -25.06
CA ASP A 75 -12.42 -11.17 -25.25
C ASP A 75 -11.66 -9.93 -24.74
N GLN A 76 -12.24 -8.73 -24.88
CA GLN A 76 -11.64 -7.50 -24.34
C GLN A 76 -11.67 -7.46 -22.82
N VAL A 77 -12.75 -7.93 -22.19
CA VAL A 77 -12.82 -8.05 -20.73
C VAL A 77 -11.83 -9.09 -20.22
N VAL A 78 -11.78 -10.27 -20.85
CA VAL A 78 -10.81 -11.32 -20.50
C VAL A 78 -9.38 -10.80 -20.61
N ALA A 79 -9.04 -10.13 -21.71
CA ALA A 79 -7.71 -9.53 -21.87
C ALA A 79 -7.41 -8.45 -20.82
N PHE A 80 -8.39 -7.60 -20.49
CA PHE A 80 -8.22 -6.63 -19.40
C PHE A 80 -7.94 -7.32 -18.07
N VAL A 81 -8.68 -8.40 -17.76
CA VAL A 81 -8.52 -9.16 -16.53
C VAL A 81 -7.13 -9.81 -16.47
N THR A 82 -6.71 -10.50 -17.52
CA THR A 82 -5.44 -11.24 -17.54
C THR A 82 -4.22 -10.34 -17.61
N ASP A 83 -4.30 -9.25 -18.37
CA ASP A 83 -3.14 -8.43 -18.73
C ASP A 83 -3.01 -7.19 -17.84
N THR A 84 -4.10 -6.77 -17.19
CA THR A 84 -4.14 -5.58 -16.36
C THR A 84 -4.55 -5.88 -14.92
N LEU A 85 -5.81 -6.32 -14.69
CA LEU A 85 -6.37 -6.44 -13.33
C LEU A 85 -5.54 -7.40 -12.47
N VAL A 86 -5.41 -8.65 -12.90
CA VAL A 86 -4.69 -9.70 -12.18
C VAL A 86 -3.22 -9.32 -11.91
N PRO A 87 -2.45 -8.82 -12.89
CA PRO A 87 -1.08 -8.35 -12.63
C PRO A 87 -1.00 -7.17 -11.65
N GLN A 88 -1.91 -6.20 -11.73
CA GLN A 88 -1.91 -5.06 -10.80
C GLN A 88 -2.25 -5.49 -9.38
N VAL A 89 -3.32 -6.27 -9.19
CA VAL A 89 -3.73 -6.77 -7.86
C VAL A 89 -2.63 -7.65 -7.25
N ALA A 90 -2.03 -8.55 -8.02
CA ALA A 90 -0.89 -9.35 -7.54
C ALA A 90 0.33 -8.48 -7.15
N ALA A 91 0.57 -7.37 -7.85
CA ALA A 91 1.63 -6.44 -7.49
C ALA A 91 1.32 -5.68 -6.20
N GLN A 92 0.05 -5.31 -5.97
CA GLN A 92 -0.40 -4.72 -4.71
C GLN A 92 -0.17 -5.69 -3.54
N ALA A 93 -0.61 -6.95 -3.66
CA ALA A 93 -0.41 -7.99 -2.64
C ALA A 93 1.08 -8.18 -2.31
N LYS A 94 1.94 -8.22 -3.34
CA LYS A 94 3.39 -8.31 -3.15
C LYS A 94 3.98 -7.10 -2.43
N ALA A 95 3.51 -5.89 -2.77
CA ALA A 95 3.98 -4.66 -2.14
C ALA A 95 3.53 -4.59 -0.66
N LEU A 96 2.31 -5.01 -0.35
CA LEU A 96 1.81 -5.13 1.02
C LEU A 96 2.65 -6.10 1.85
N ARG A 97 3.00 -7.28 1.31
CA ARG A 97 3.91 -8.24 1.97
C ARG A 97 5.35 -7.73 2.12
N SER A 98 5.73 -6.69 1.39
CA SER A 98 7.05 -6.09 1.47
C SER A 98 7.11 -4.95 2.50
N LEU A 99 5.97 -4.53 3.06
CA LEU A 99 5.94 -3.62 4.19
C LEU A 99 6.48 -4.32 5.43
N PRO A 100 7.11 -3.58 6.36
CA PRO A 100 7.42 -4.15 7.66
C PRO A 100 6.14 -4.57 8.39
N GLU A 101 6.22 -5.67 9.14
CA GLU A 101 5.06 -6.27 9.83
C GLU A 101 4.44 -5.30 10.84
N PRO A 102 3.10 -5.22 10.92
CA PRO A 102 2.45 -4.41 11.94
C PRO A 102 2.65 -5.03 13.33
N ASP A 103 2.79 -4.18 14.35
CA ASP A 103 2.91 -4.57 15.75
C ASP A 103 1.64 -5.23 16.32
N GLU A 104 0.51 -5.06 15.65
CA GLU A 104 -0.77 -5.71 15.95
C GLU A 104 -1.50 -6.13 14.66
N GLY A 105 -2.15 -7.30 14.69
CA GLY A 105 -3.00 -7.77 13.59
C GLY A 105 -2.25 -8.33 12.37
N ALA A 106 -1.01 -8.82 12.54
CA ALA A 106 -0.26 -9.48 11.47
C ALA A 106 -1.03 -10.67 10.86
N ASP A 107 -1.67 -11.50 11.69
CA ASP A 107 -2.49 -12.65 11.24
C ASP A 107 -3.68 -12.20 10.38
N ASP A 108 -4.32 -11.08 10.72
CA ASP A 108 -5.44 -10.52 9.94
C ASP A 108 -4.96 -10.05 8.56
N VAL A 109 -3.77 -9.44 8.49
CA VAL A 109 -3.13 -9.03 7.24
C VAL A 109 -2.76 -10.25 6.39
N GLU A 110 -2.20 -11.30 7.00
CA GLU A 110 -1.86 -12.53 6.29
C GLU A 110 -3.11 -13.21 5.72
N ALA A 111 -4.19 -13.33 6.53
CA ALA A 111 -5.47 -13.87 6.07
C ALA A 111 -6.06 -13.07 4.90
N MET A 112 -6.02 -11.74 4.98
CA MET A 112 -6.44 -10.85 3.89
C MET A 112 -5.64 -11.10 2.61
N LEU A 113 -4.31 -11.19 2.70
CA LEU A 113 -3.43 -11.36 1.55
C LEU A 113 -3.51 -12.76 0.94
N ASP A 114 -3.79 -13.77 1.75
CA ASP A 114 -4.00 -15.14 1.28
C ASP A 114 -5.34 -15.29 0.56
N SER A 115 -6.41 -14.67 1.09
CA SER A 115 -7.70 -14.61 0.38
C SER A 115 -7.55 -13.86 -0.96
N LEU A 116 -6.80 -12.76 -0.98
CA LEU A 116 -6.50 -12.00 -2.20
C LEU A 116 -5.74 -12.86 -3.24
N ASP A 117 -4.71 -13.60 -2.81
CA ASP A 117 -3.95 -14.49 -3.69
C ASP A 117 -4.81 -15.66 -4.22
N ALA A 118 -5.74 -16.16 -3.40
CA ALA A 118 -6.69 -17.18 -3.84
C ALA A 118 -7.60 -16.66 -4.96
N ALA A 119 -8.11 -15.44 -4.83
CA ALA A 119 -8.91 -14.78 -5.86
C ALA A 119 -8.11 -14.53 -7.15
N VAL A 120 -6.89 -13.98 -7.02
CA VAL A 120 -5.96 -13.78 -8.14
C VAL A 120 -5.67 -15.11 -8.86
N LYS A 121 -5.43 -16.19 -8.10
CA LYS A 121 -5.18 -17.52 -8.66
C LYS A 121 -6.42 -18.07 -9.38
N ALA A 122 -7.61 -17.87 -8.81
CA ALA A 122 -8.87 -18.30 -9.42
C ALA A 122 -9.12 -17.59 -10.76
N LEU A 123 -8.92 -16.28 -10.84
CA LEU A 123 -9.04 -15.50 -12.07
C LEU A 123 -7.97 -15.84 -13.11
N ARG A 124 -6.74 -16.18 -12.68
CA ARG A 124 -5.71 -16.68 -13.61
C ARG A 124 -6.09 -18.02 -14.22
N ALA A 125 -6.71 -18.90 -13.43
CA ALA A 125 -7.12 -20.21 -13.89
C ALA A 125 -8.36 -20.15 -14.80
N ASP A 126 -9.26 -19.21 -14.52
CA ASP A 126 -10.53 -19.04 -15.22
C ASP A 126 -10.90 -17.55 -15.30
N PRO A 127 -10.35 -16.79 -16.27
CA PRO A 127 -10.59 -15.36 -16.39
C PRO A 127 -12.01 -15.02 -16.84
N GLU A 128 -12.77 -15.99 -17.37
CA GLU A 128 -14.17 -15.79 -17.73
C GLU A 128 -15.07 -15.59 -16.51
N LYS A 129 -14.62 -15.96 -15.30
CA LYS A 129 -15.34 -15.64 -14.04
C LYS A 129 -15.58 -14.16 -13.85
N ALA A 130 -14.69 -13.30 -14.35
CA ALA A 130 -14.91 -11.86 -14.31
C ALA A 130 -16.16 -11.42 -15.08
N LEU A 131 -16.66 -12.23 -16.04
CA LEU A 131 -17.88 -11.95 -16.79
C LEU A 131 -19.15 -12.23 -15.98
N THR A 132 -19.07 -12.96 -14.86
CA THR A 132 -20.22 -13.30 -14.03
C THR A 132 -20.51 -12.26 -12.94
N GLY A 133 -19.70 -11.19 -12.87
CA GLY A 133 -19.83 -10.13 -11.87
C GLY A 133 -19.29 -10.51 -10.49
N ASP A 134 -18.64 -11.67 -10.36
CA ASP A 134 -17.96 -12.12 -9.14
C ASP A 134 -16.52 -12.45 -9.48
N ALA A 135 -15.63 -11.51 -9.17
CA ALA A 135 -14.18 -11.66 -9.36
C ALA A 135 -13.52 -12.45 -8.21
N GLY A 136 -14.27 -12.82 -7.18
CA GLY A 136 -13.81 -13.56 -6.01
C GLY A 136 -13.08 -12.71 -4.97
N PHE A 137 -13.11 -11.39 -5.06
CA PHE A 137 -12.40 -10.49 -4.14
C PHE A 137 -13.18 -10.13 -2.87
N ASP A 138 -14.46 -10.50 -2.77
CA ASP A 138 -15.36 -10.09 -1.67
C ASP A 138 -14.79 -10.39 -0.27
N GLU A 139 -14.23 -11.58 -0.06
CA GLU A 139 -13.66 -11.97 1.23
C GLU A 139 -12.42 -11.13 1.58
N ALA A 140 -11.45 -11.03 0.66
CA ALA A 140 -10.27 -10.20 0.84
C ALA A 140 -10.63 -8.73 1.10
N ASN A 141 -11.64 -8.22 0.37
CA ASN A 141 -12.14 -6.86 0.53
C ASN A 141 -12.77 -6.63 1.90
N GLN A 142 -13.53 -7.60 2.39
CA GLN A 142 -14.15 -7.54 3.71
C GLN A 142 -13.07 -7.57 4.82
N LEU A 143 -12.09 -8.46 4.71
CA LEU A 143 -10.96 -8.55 5.64
C LEU A 143 -10.16 -7.24 5.68
N ALA A 144 -9.92 -6.61 4.53
CA ALA A 144 -9.24 -5.32 4.48
C ALA A 144 -10.01 -4.20 5.22
N LYS A 145 -11.34 -4.14 5.01
CA LYS A 145 -12.22 -3.18 5.68
C LYS A 145 -12.27 -3.42 7.19
N ASP A 146 -12.37 -4.67 7.61
CA ASP A 146 -12.41 -5.06 9.02
C ASP A 146 -11.07 -4.78 9.72
N TYR A 147 -9.96 -4.96 9.01
CA TYR A 147 -8.63 -4.57 9.51
C TYR A 147 -8.52 -3.05 9.71
N GLY A 148 -9.19 -2.26 8.85
CA GLY A 148 -9.33 -0.81 8.99
C GLY A 148 -8.83 0.01 7.81
N PHE A 149 -8.42 -0.64 6.72
CA PHE A 149 -8.07 0.02 5.47
C PHE A 149 -9.22 0.88 4.93
N LYS A 150 -8.87 1.95 4.23
CA LYS A 150 -9.83 2.88 3.62
C LYS A 150 -9.90 2.76 2.11
N VAL A 151 -8.84 2.26 1.49
CA VAL A 151 -8.72 2.08 0.03
C VAL A 151 -8.51 0.62 -0.31
N CYS A 152 -7.67 -0.10 0.44
CA CYS A 152 -7.61 -1.55 0.24
C CYS A 152 -8.98 -2.15 0.57
N GLY A 153 -9.51 -2.96 -0.34
CA GLY A 153 -10.83 -3.57 -0.23
C GLY A 153 -11.92 -2.92 -1.10
N GLU A 154 -11.56 -2.09 -2.08
CA GLU A 154 -12.47 -1.45 -3.02
C GLU A 154 -12.53 -2.12 -4.42
N GLU A 155 -11.96 -3.32 -4.56
CA GLU A 155 -11.98 -4.08 -5.83
C GLU A 155 -13.33 -4.71 -6.16
#